data_AF-A0A7S1L1Z9-F1
#
_entry.id   AF-A0A7S1L1Z9-F1
#
_cell.length_a   1.000
_cell.length_b   1.000
_cell.length_c   1.000
_cell.angle_alpha   90.00
_cell.angle_beta   90.00
_cell.angle_gamma   90.00
#
_symmetry.space_group_name_H-M   'P 1'
#
loop_
_entity.id
_entity.type
_entity.pdbx_description
1 polymer ?
#
loop_
_entity_poly.entity_id
_entity_poly.type
_entity_poly.pdbx_seq_one_letter_code
_entity_poly.pdbx_strand_id
1 'polypeptide(L)'
;LRQRQRPRDAPEEAALEPPVLTSVFHSEELDGVLGELESSEDVREQWLFHGTTSAAVQGISDSQFRLDLAGSHRGTMYGNGVYLAECSSKADEYAEADTDGTCRMLLCRAALGRMMTNCDRSPKGKELQAQCREGYDSLCGDRETAVGTFREFVFYDSNQIYPAYIVHYRRVMQPEFLRLLAQGKGPGKSWPGRRVILHAARLTEEHSDSVVRYRILLLLGNR
;
A
#
# COMPACT_ATOMS: atom_id res chain seq x y z
N LEU A 1 52.58 -6.71 7.75
CA LEU A 1 51.40 -7.60 7.70
C LEU A 1 50.49 -7.27 8.89
N ARG A 2 49.65 -6.23 8.75
CA ARG A 2 48.72 -5.81 9.80
C ARG A 2 47.36 -6.48 9.54
N GLN A 3 46.94 -7.30 10.49
CA GLN A 3 45.59 -7.85 10.58
C GLN A 3 44.58 -6.69 10.53
N ARG A 4 43.69 -6.71 9.53
CA ARG A 4 42.52 -5.82 9.52
C ARG A 4 41.59 -6.28 10.65
N GLN A 5 41.55 -5.48 11.71
CA GLN A 5 40.52 -5.59 12.74
C GLN A 5 39.15 -5.42 12.06
N ARG A 6 38.21 -6.31 12.38
CA ARG A 6 36.79 -6.12 12.07
C ARG A 6 36.36 -4.77 12.66
N PRO A 7 35.62 -3.92 11.92
CA PRO A 7 34.89 -2.83 12.54
C PRO A 7 33.97 -3.43 13.61
N ARG A 8 34.20 -3.05 14.86
CA ARG A 8 33.16 -3.10 15.89
C ARG A 8 32.17 -2.01 15.48
N ASP A 9 30.88 -2.33 15.55
CA ASP A 9 29.75 -1.45 15.20
C ASP A 9 29.35 -1.52 13.71
N ALA A 10 28.93 -2.71 13.26
CA ALA A 10 27.89 -2.78 12.24
C ALA A 10 26.54 -2.57 12.97
N PRO A 11 25.68 -1.64 12.54
CA PRO A 11 24.38 -1.49 13.17
C PRO A 11 23.59 -2.79 13.01
N GLU A 12 22.96 -3.19 14.11
CA GLU A 12 21.93 -4.21 14.21
C GLU A 12 20.98 -4.10 13.00
N GLU A 13 20.74 -5.25 12.34
CA GLU A 13 19.95 -5.42 11.12
C GLU A 13 18.85 -4.37 10.98
N ALA A 14 18.92 -3.53 9.94
CA ALA A 14 17.86 -2.57 9.64
C ALA A 14 16.62 -3.32 9.09
N ALA A 15 15.96 -4.10 9.93
CA ALA A 15 14.60 -4.55 9.72
C ALA A 15 13.70 -3.32 9.59
N LEU A 16 12.68 -3.42 8.73
CA LEU A 16 11.63 -2.40 8.65
C LEU A 16 10.91 -2.32 10.00
N GLU A 17 10.98 -1.17 10.66
CA GLU A 17 10.30 -0.92 11.93
C GLU A 17 9.36 0.29 11.77
N PRO A 18 8.02 0.10 11.87
CA PRO A 18 7.31 -1.18 12.10
C PRO A 18 7.42 -2.16 10.90
N PRO A 19 7.13 -3.46 11.05
CA PRO A 19 7.20 -4.42 9.94
C PRO A 19 6.14 -4.14 8.86
N VAL A 20 6.36 -4.60 7.63
CA VAL A 20 5.37 -4.47 6.54
C VAL A 20 4.08 -5.20 6.92
N LEU A 21 2.96 -4.48 6.95
CA LEU A 21 1.69 -5.00 7.48
C LEU A 21 1.02 -6.06 6.59
N THR A 22 1.56 -6.36 5.41
CA THR A 22 1.10 -7.46 4.55
C THR A 22 1.45 -8.85 5.12
N SER A 23 2.25 -8.91 6.19
CA SER A 23 2.70 -10.13 6.87
C SER A 23 1.78 -10.66 7.99
N VAL A 24 0.66 -9.98 8.29
CA VAL A 24 -0.18 -10.27 9.48
C VAL A 24 -1.13 -11.47 9.26
N PHE A 25 -1.25 -11.97 8.03
CA PHE A 25 -1.99 -13.21 7.76
C PHE A 25 -1.13 -14.43 8.11
N HIS A 26 -1.75 -15.53 8.53
CA HIS A 26 -1.03 -16.79 8.78
C HIS A 26 -0.27 -17.20 7.51
N SER A 27 1.05 -17.02 7.54
CA SER A 27 1.92 -17.10 6.35
C SER A 27 1.77 -18.43 5.63
N GLU A 28 1.63 -19.54 6.35
CA GLU A 28 1.50 -20.88 5.75
C GLU A 28 0.32 -21.03 4.77
N GLU A 29 -0.83 -20.41 5.05
CA GLU A 29 -2.01 -20.52 4.18
C GLU A 29 -1.86 -19.61 2.94
N LEU A 30 -1.27 -18.42 3.12
CA LEU A 30 -0.99 -17.51 2.01
C LEU A 30 0.17 -18.00 1.13
N ASP A 31 1.22 -18.56 1.71
CA ASP A 31 2.36 -19.11 0.98
C ASP A 31 1.92 -20.29 0.12
N GLY A 32 1.00 -21.13 0.63
CA GLY A 32 0.40 -22.21 -0.14
C GLY A 32 -0.46 -21.75 -1.32
N VAL A 33 -1.01 -20.54 -1.28
CA VAL A 33 -1.91 -20.00 -2.32
C VAL A 33 -1.19 -19.06 -3.29
N LEU A 34 -0.36 -18.15 -2.77
CA LEU A 34 0.31 -17.10 -3.52
C LEU A 34 1.74 -17.46 -3.90
N GLY A 35 2.33 -18.44 -3.20
CA GLY A 35 3.72 -18.85 -3.31
C GLY A 35 4.60 -18.23 -2.23
N GLU A 36 5.62 -18.98 -1.81
CA GLU A 36 6.62 -18.54 -0.85
C GLU A 36 7.45 -17.37 -1.38
N LEU A 37 7.74 -16.42 -0.49
CA LEU A 37 8.62 -15.28 -0.74
C LEU A 37 10.05 -15.60 -0.29
N GLU A 38 11.02 -15.15 -1.06
CA GLU A 38 12.43 -15.29 -0.70
C GLU A 38 12.82 -14.27 0.38
N SER A 39 13.12 -14.75 1.59
CA SER A 39 13.40 -13.91 2.76
C SER A 39 14.89 -13.67 3.02
N SER A 40 15.80 -14.26 2.21
CA SER A 40 17.24 -14.01 2.35
C SER A 40 17.57 -12.52 2.29
N GLU A 41 18.61 -12.15 3.02
CA GLU A 41 18.99 -10.75 3.21
C GLU A 41 19.24 -10.01 1.88
N ASP A 42 19.77 -10.72 0.89
CA ASP A 42 20.12 -10.12 -0.40
C ASP A 42 18.90 -9.86 -1.30
N VAL A 43 17.75 -10.48 -1.01
CA VAL A 43 16.55 -10.39 -1.87
C VAL A 43 15.38 -9.72 -1.15
N ARG A 44 15.02 -10.19 0.06
CA ARG A 44 13.92 -9.66 0.88
C ARG A 44 12.65 -9.40 0.04
N GLU A 45 12.07 -10.44 -0.55
CA GLU A 45 10.85 -10.32 -1.32
C GLU A 45 9.65 -9.94 -0.44
N GLN A 46 8.78 -9.08 -0.98
CA GLN A 46 7.54 -8.67 -0.34
C GLN A 46 6.38 -8.61 -1.34
N TRP A 47 5.19 -8.96 -0.87
CA TRP A 47 3.94 -8.66 -1.54
C TRP A 47 3.57 -7.19 -1.40
N LEU A 48 3.49 -6.47 -2.53
CA LEU A 48 3.15 -5.03 -2.57
C LEU A 48 2.13 -4.73 -3.68
N PHE A 49 1.32 -3.69 -3.48
CA PHE A 49 0.25 -3.29 -4.38
C PHE A 49 0.67 -2.16 -5.32
N HIS A 50 0.19 -2.18 -6.56
CA HIS A 50 0.31 -1.08 -7.52
C HIS A 50 -1.06 -0.69 -8.08
N GLY A 51 -1.58 0.45 -7.65
CA GLY A 51 -2.80 1.02 -8.23
C GLY A 51 -2.48 1.87 -9.43
N THR A 52 -3.21 1.68 -10.52
CA THR A 52 -3.06 2.44 -11.77
C THR A 52 -4.32 2.33 -12.62
N THR A 53 -4.31 2.86 -13.84
CA THR A 53 -5.44 2.73 -14.78
C THR A 53 -5.55 1.32 -15.34
N SER A 54 -6.75 0.90 -15.75
CA SER A 54 -6.95 -0.41 -16.38
C SER A 54 -6.09 -0.61 -17.63
N ALA A 55 -5.88 0.45 -18.43
CA ALA A 55 -5.01 0.40 -19.59
C ALA A 55 -3.54 0.15 -19.20
N ALA A 56 -3.06 0.80 -18.14
CA ALA A 56 -1.72 0.58 -17.63
C ALA A 56 -1.55 -0.83 -17.03
N VAL A 57 -2.56 -1.35 -16.32
CA VAL A 57 -2.57 -2.76 -15.84
C VAL A 57 -2.36 -3.73 -17.00
N GLN A 58 -3.10 -3.56 -18.11
CA GLN A 58 -2.92 -4.42 -19.30
C GLN A 58 -1.52 -4.27 -19.90
N GLY A 59 -1.06 -3.04 -20.11
CA GLY A 59 0.28 -2.79 -20.67
C GLY A 59 1.42 -3.37 -19.82
N ILE A 60 1.32 -3.27 -18.49
CA ILE A 60 2.31 -3.88 -17.57
C ILE A 60 2.25 -5.40 -17.63
N SER A 61 1.05 -5.99 -17.76
CA SER A 61 0.88 -7.43 -17.86
C SER A 61 1.50 -8.00 -19.15
N ASP A 62 1.47 -7.23 -20.24
CA ASP A 62 2.04 -7.64 -21.53
C ASP A 62 3.57 -7.42 -21.61
N SER A 63 4.07 -6.34 -21.02
CA SER A 63 5.42 -5.80 -21.33
C SER A 63 6.28 -5.43 -20.11
N GLN A 64 5.84 -5.74 -18.89
CA GLN A 64 6.43 -5.32 -17.61
C GLN A 64 6.30 -3.83 -17.31
N PHE A 65 6.81 -3.42 -16.13
CA PHE A 65 6.89 -2.01 -15.75
C PHE A 65 7.88 -1.24 -16.63
N ARG A 66 7.49 -0.03 -17.03
CA ARG A 66 8.24 0.84 -17.93
C ARG A 66 8.75 2.07 -17.19
N LEU A 67 10.04 2.06 -16.84
CA LEU A 67 10.68 3.16 -16.09
C LEU A 67 10.78 4.46 -16.91
N ASP A 68 10.76 4.39 -18.23
CA ASP A 68 10.70 5.56 -19.11
C ASP A 68 9.37 6.31 -19.03
N LEU A 69 8.33 5.68 -18.49
CA LEU A 69 7.06 6.32 -18.13
C LEU A 69 7.06 6.83 -16.67
N ALA A 70 8.07 6.52 -15.86
CA ALA A 70 8.13 6.96 -14.47
C ALA A 70 8.19 8.49 -14.37
N GLY A 71 7.34 9.05 -13.51
CA GLY A 71 7.21 10.50 -13.32
C GLY A 71 6.38 11.24 -14.38
N SER A 72 5.78 10.52 -15.34
CA SER A 72 4.74 11.07 -16.23
C SER A 72 3.37 11.19 -15.56
N HIS A 73 3.18 10.52 -14.42
CA HIS A 73 1.95 10.47 -13.63
C HIS A 73 2.17 10.98 -12.18
N ARG A 74 1.13 10.94 -11.34
CA ARG A 74 1.17 11.34 -9.92
C ARG A 74 2.26 10.54 -9.15
N GLY A 75 2.90 11.17 -8.16
CA GLY A 75 3.76 10.47 -7.18
C GLY A 75 5.25 10.39 -7.53
N THR A 76 5.95 11.52 -7.64
CA THR A 76 7.43 11.57 -7.83
C THR A 76 8.19 12.00 -6.57
N MET A 77 7.56 11.88 -5.41
CA MET A 77 8.06 12.39 -4.13
C MET A 77 9.47 11.88 -3.79
N TYR A 78 9.77 10.63 -4.18
CA TYR A 78 11.04 9.95 -3.97
C TYR A 78 11.80 9.72 -5.30
N GLY A 79 11.53 10.53 -6.33
CA GLY A 79 12.18 10.46 -7.63
C GLY A 79 11.43 9.60 -8.66
N ASN A 80 12.06 9.37 -9.81
CA ASN A 80 11.44 8.68 -10.94
C ASN A 80 11.70 7.18 -10.86
N GLY A 81 10.73 6.43 -10.33
CA GLY A 81 10.76 4.98 -10.22
C GLY A 81 9.35 4.39 -10.27
N VAL A 82 9.24 3.08 -10.10
CA VAL A 82 7.97 2.39 -9.90
C VAL A 82 7.61 2.43 -8.42
N TYR A 83 6.41 2.91 -8.10
CA TYR A 83 5.92 3.02 -6.73
C TYR A 83 4.96 1.87 -6.44
N LEU A 84 5.26 1.10 -5.40
CA LEU A 84 4.37 0.09 -4.83
C LEU A 84 4.01 0.47 -3.40
N ALA A 85 2.86 0.03 -2.90
CA ALA A 85 2.41 0.31 -1.55
C ALA A 85 2.22 -0.99 -0.76
N GLU A 86 2.52 -0.97 0.53
CA GLU A 86 2.17 -2.10 1.43
C GLU A 86 0.65 -2.19 1.67
N CYS A 87 -0.05 -1.06 1.59
CA CYS A 87 -1.47 -0.98 1.86
C CYS A 87 -2.26 -0.88 0.55
N SER A 88 -3.24 -1.77 0.37
CA SER A 88 -4.14 -1.71 -0.79
C SER A 88 -4.94 -0.41 -0.85
N SER A 89 -5.31 0.18 0.29
CA SER A 89 -5.98 1.49 0.34
C SER A 89 -5.10 2.61 -0.20
N LYS A 90 -3.78 2.56 0.06
CA LYS A 90 -2.85 3.53 -0.51
C LYS A 90 -2.70 3.34 -2.01
N ALA A 91 -2.61 2.10 -2.47
CA ALA A 91 -2.61 1.81 -3.90
C ALA A 91 -3.91 2.27 -4.58
N ASP A 92 -5.07 2.09 -3.94
CA ASP A 92 -6.38 2.50 -4.47
C ASP A 92 -6.46 4.01 -4.77
N GLU A 93 -5.73 4.87 -4.04
CA GLU A 93 -5.66 6.31 -4.32
C GLU A 93 -5.16 6.62 -5.75
N TYR A 94 -4.39 5.71 -6.34
CA TYR A 94 -3.85 5.82 -7.70
C TYR A 94 -4.65 5.01 -8.74
N ALA A 95 -5.51 4.10 -8.30
CA ALA A 95 -6.34 3.30 -9.20
C ALA A 95 -7.48 4.14 -9.78
N GLU A 96 -7.75 3.98 -11.07
CA GLU A 96 -8.85 4.65 -11.74
C GLU A 96 -9.96 3.65 -12.08
N ALA A 97 -11.22 4.06 -11.84
CA ALA A 97 -12.37 3.22 -12.13
C ALA A 97 -12.69 3.30 -13.62
N ASP A 98 -13.01 2.15 -14.22
CA ASP A 98 -13.60 2.07 -15.56
C ASP A 98 -15.02 2.65 -15.57
N THR A 99 -15.58 2.78 -16.76
CA THR A 99 -16.96 3.27 -16.98
C THR A 99 -18.02 2.42 -16.27
N ASP A 100 -17.74 1.15 -15.99
CA ASP A 100 -18.63 0.24 -15.25
C ASP A 100 -18.38 0.25 -13.72
N GLY A 101 -17.49 1.11 -13.24
CA GLY A 101 -17.09 1.24 -11.84
C GLY A 101 -16.05 0.22 -11.37
N THR A 102 -15.59 -0.67 -12.25
CA THR A 102 -14.54 -1.65 -11.92
C THR A 102 -13.19 -0.95 -11.83
N CYS A 103 -12.51 -1.16 -10.71
CA CYS A 103 -11.13 -0.74 -10.47
C CYS A 103 -10.20 -1.96 -10.60
N ARG A 104 -8.95 -1.71 -10.98
CA ARG A 104 -7.90 -2.73 -11.03
C ARG A 104 -6.64 -2.22 -10.35
N MET A 105 -5.95 -3.12 -9.66
CA MET A 105 -4.60 -2.92 -9.17
C MET A 105 -3.79 -4.20 -9.36
N LEU A 106 -2.46 -4.09 -9.36
CA LEU A 106 -1.57 -5.25 -9.39
C LEU A 106 -1.18 -5.62 -7.96
N LEU A 107 -1.05 -6.92 -7.70
CA LEU A 107 -0.33 -7.45 -6.56
C LEU A 107 0.99 -8.04 -7.08
N CYS A 108 2.09 -7.46 -6.63
CA CYS A 108 3.42 -7.73 -7.13
C CYS A 108 4.26 -8.49 -6.10
N ARG A 109 5.07 -9.45 -6.55
CA ARG A 109 6.26 -9.90 -5.83
C ARG A 109 7.35 -8.89 -6.12
N ALA A 110 7.93 -8.31 -5.09
CA ALA A 110 8.95 -7.29 -5.25
C ALA A 110 10.18 -7.60 -4.39
N ALA A 111 11.34 -7.72 -5.02
CA ALA A 111 12.61 -7.94 -4.34
C ALA A 111 13.18 -6.60 -3.84
N LEU A 112 13.07 -6.36 -2.52
CA LEU A 112 13.52 -5.11 -1.91
C LEU A 112 15.05 -4.97 -1.91
N GLY A 113 15.77 -6.08 -1.81
CA GLY A 113 17.21 -6.12 -1.67
C GLY A 113 17.71 -5.28 -0.48
N ARG A 114 18.82 -4.57 -0.67
CA ARG A 114 19.31 -3.58 0.28
C ARG A 114 18.50 -2.30 0.14
N MET A 115 17.59 -2.09 1.06
CA MET A 115 16.66 -0.97 0.98
C MET A 115 17.16 0.26 1.75
N MET A 116 16.99 1.44 1.17
CA MET A 116 17.19 2.72 1.84
C MET A 116 15.88 3.23 2.43
N THR A 117 15.85 3.64 3.70
CA THR A 117 14.65 4.19 4.33
C THR A 117 14.73 5.71 4.47
N ASN A 118 13.64 6.41 4.12
CA ASN A 118 13.50 7.86 4.33
C ASN A 118 12.24 8.20 5.13
N CYS A 119 12.43 8.83 6.29
CA CYS A 119 11.36 9.27 7.19
C CYS A 119 11.16 10.80 7.18
N ASP A 120 11.65 11.51 6.15
CA ASP A 120 11.57 12.96 6.09
C ASP A 120 10.14 13.41 5.73
N ARG A 121 9.65 14.46 6.40
CA ARG A 121 8.34 15.05 6.08
C ARG A 121 8.31 15.70 4.69
N SER A 122 9.46 16.18 4.21
CA SER A 122 9.65 16.86 2.92
C SER A 122 10.84 16.27 2.15
N PRO A 123 10.70 15.05 1.59
CA PRO A 123 11.77 14.35 0.93
C PRO A 123 12.23 15.04 -0.36
N LYS A 124 13.52 14.92 -0.66
CA LYS A 124 14.13 15.48 -1.86
C LYS A 124 14.33 14.38 -2.90
N GLY A 125 13.27 14.06 -3.64
CA GLY A 125 13.21 12.86 -4.48
C GLY A 125 14.39 12.65 -5.45
N LYS A 126 14.91 13.69 -6.10
CA LYS A 126 16.08 13.56 -7.00
C LYS A 126 17.36 13.18 -6.26
N GLU A 127 17.60 13.77 -5.09
CA GLU A 127 18.76 13.48 -4.25
C GLU A 127 18.65 12.05 -3.70
N LEU A 128 17.46 11.68 -3.22
CA LEU A 128 17.19 10.33 -2.70
C LEU A 128 17.35 9.25 -3.78
N GLN A 129 16.85 9.50 -5.00
CA GLN A 129 17.05 8.58 -6.11
C GLN A 129 18.53 8.38 -6.45
N ALA A 130 19.33 9.46 -6.44
CA ALA A 130 20.77 9.37 -6.68
C ALA A 130 21.47 8.56 -5.59
N GLN A 131 21.17 8.85 -4.31
CA GLN A 131 21.71 8.13 -3.17
C GLN A 131 21.36 6.64 -3.17
N CYS A 132 20.11 6.32 -3.52
CA CYS A 132 19.68 4.92 -3.63
C CYS A 132 20.56 4.17 -4.64
N ARG A 133 20.79 4.75 -5.82
CA ARG A 133 21.59 4.14 -6.89
C ARG A 133 23.08 3.93 -6.56
N GLU A 134 23.60 4.55 -5.49
CA GLU A 134 25.00 4.41 -5.09
C GLU A 134 25.30 3.17 -4.25
N GLY A 135 24.27 2.51 -3.69
CA GLY A 135 24.51 1.35 -2.82
C GLY A 135 23.29 0.57 -2.36
N TYR A 136 22.10 0.92 -2.84
CA TYR A 136 20.82 0.33 -2.46
C TYR A 136 20.05 -0.12 -3.70
N ASP A 137 19.19 -1.11 -3.50
CA ASP A 137 18.40 -1.73 -4.55
C ASP A 137 16.98 -1.15 -4.59
N SER A 138 16.47 -0.61 -3.48
CA SER A 138 15.16 0.05 -3.41
C SER A 138 15.09 1.14 -2.34
N LEU A 139 14.03 1.95 -2.35
CA LEU A 139 13.78 3.01 -1.38
C LEU A 139 12.42 2.81 -0.69
N CYS A 140 12.39 2.81 0.65
CA CYS A 140 11.16 2.92 1.44
C CYS A 140 10.92 4.38 1.86
N GLY A 141 9.84 4.97 1.35
CA GLY A 141 9.28 6.21 1.84
C GLY A 141 8.45 5.96 3.07
N ASP A 142 9.08 6.04 4.25
CA ASP A 142 8.44 5.75 5.52
C ASP A 142 7.61 6.94 6.03
N ARG A 143 6.45 7.12 5.40
CA ARG A 143 5.50 8.15 5.81
C ARG A 143 4.69 7.79 7.04
N GLU A 144 4.71 6.53 7.46
CA GLU A 144 4.10 6.11 8.72
C GLU A 144 4.82 6.80 9.88
N THR A 145 6.15 6.67 9.92
CA THR A 145 6.98 7.40 10.88
C THR A 145 6.93 8.92 10.66
N ALA A 146 6.97 9.40 9.41
CA ALA A 146 7.08 10.83 9.13
C ALA A 146 5.81 11.64 9.49
N VAL A 147 4.63 11.10 9.16
CA VAL A 147 3.34 11.82 9.24
C VAL A 147 2.14 10.94 9.60
N GLY A 148 2.32 9.65 9.91
CA GLY A 148 1.23 8.75 10.26
C GLY A 148 0.37 8.31 9.07
N THR A 149 0.95 8.19 7.88
CA THR A 149 0.26 7.67 6.68
C THR A 149 0.91 6.37 6.19
N PHE A 150 0.57 5.90 4.98
CA PHE A 150 1.07 4.63 4.44
C PHE A 150 2.48 4.75 3.86
N ARG A 151 3.25 3.66 3.94
CA ARG A 151 4.56 3.55 3.30
C ARG A 151 4.43 3.21 1.81
N GLU A 152 5.36 3.74 1.05
CA GLU A 152 5.51 3.46 -0.38
C GLU A 152 6.95 3.01 -0.65
N PHE A 153 7.10 2.01 -1.50
CA PHE A 153 8.37 1.43 -1.90
C PHE A 153 8.65 1.80 -3.35
N VAL A 154 9.85 2.29 -3.62
CA VAL A 154 10.25 2.83 -4.91
C VAL A 154 11.39 1.99 -5.48
N PHE A 155 11.16 1.50 -6.69
CA PHE A 155 12.10 0.67 -7.44
C PHE A 155 12.60 1.43 -8.64
N TYR A 156 13.91 1.39 -8.85
CA TYR A 156 14.57 2.06 -9.97
C TYR A 156 15.06 1.07 -11.04
N ASP A 157 14.86 -0.23 -10.82
CA ASP A 157 14.98 -1.32 -11.80
C ASP A 157 13.66 -2.11 -11.82
N SER A 158 13.03 -2.23 -12.99
CA SER A 158 11.77 -2.97 -13.15
C SER A 158 11.95 -4.49 -13.02
N ASN A 159 13.17 -5.01 -13.18
CA ASN A 159 13.45 -6.44 -13.01
C ASN A 159 13.28 -6.93 -11.57
N GLN A 160 13.22 -6.01 -10.60
CA GLN A 160 12.94 -6.32 -9.20
C GLN A 160 11.45 -6.60 -8.93
N ILE A 161 10.58 -6.38 -9.92
CA ILE A 161 9.13 -6.44 -9.73
C ILE A 161 8.52 -7.45 -10.69
N TYR A 162 7.82 -8.42 -10.12
CA TYR A 162 6.99 -9.37 -10.86
C TYR A 162 5.50 -9.13 -10.56
N PRO A 163 4.71 -8.62 -11.53
CA PRO A 163 3.27 -8.43 -11.37
C PRO A 163 2.55 -9.80 -11.41
N ALA A 164 2.36 -10.42 -10.24
CA ALA A 164 1.87 -11.78 -10.15
C ALA A 164 0.35 -11.90 -10.36
N TYR A 165 -0.41 -10.92 -9.88
CA TYR A 165 -1.88 -10.95 -9.95
C TYR A 165 -2.47 -9.60 -10.33
N ILE A 166 -3.62 -9.65 -11.02
CA ILE A 166 -4.51 -8.50 -11.20
C ILE A 166 -5.68 -8.64 -10.22
N VAL A 167 -5.83 -7.67 -9.33
CA VAL A 167 -6.94 -7.61 -8.39
C VAL A 167 -8.04 -6.75 -9.01
N HIS A 168 -9.19 -7.38 -9.27
CA HIS A 168 -10.40 -6.70 -9.71
C HIS A 168 -11.30 -6.41 -8.52
N TYR A 169 -11.75 -5.16 -8.38
CA TYR A 169 -12.63 -4.75 -7.28
C TYR A 169 -13.54 -3.60 -7.71
N ARG A 170 -14.56 -3.32 -6.90
CA ARG A 170 -15.40 -2.12 -7.04
C ARG A 170 -15.42 -1.39 -5.72
N ARG A 171 -15.31 -0.06 -5.76
CA ARG A 171 -15.50 0.77 -4.58
C ARG A 171 -16.98 0.74 -4.22
N VAL A 172 -17.31 0.19 -3.06
CA VAL A 172 -18.66 0.29 -2.52
C VAL A 172 -18.72 1.58 -1.73
N MET A 173 -19.37 2.61 -2.27
CA MET A 173 -19.58 3.84 -1.52
C MET A 173 -20.51 3.54 -0.34
N GLN A 174 -20.27 4.14 0.82
CA GLN A 174 -21.00 3.83 2.05
C GLN A 174 -22.54 3.87 1.93
N PRO A 175 -23.18 4.75 1.12
CA PRO A 175 -24.63 4.66 0.89
C PRO A 175 -25.09 3.36 0.21
N GLU A 176 -24.30 2.81 -0.72
CA GLU A 176 -24.57 1.52 -1.36
C GLU A 176 -24.25 0.35 -0.43
N PHE A 177 -23.18 0.46 0.37
CA PHE A 177 -22.87 -0.49 1.43
C PHE A 177 -23.98 -0.56 2.49
N LEU A 178 -24.46 0.59 2.97
CA LEU A 178 -25.58 0.72 3.89
C LEU A 178 -26.88 0.21 3.27
N ARG A 179 -27.13 0.45 1.97
CA ARG A 179 -28.26 -0.14 1.24
C ARG A 179 -28.16 -1.66 1.11
N LEU A 180 -26.99 -2.22 0.81
CA LEU A 180 -26.74 -3.67 0.74
C LEU A 180 -26.93 -4.34 2.11
N LEU A 181 -26.46 -3.70 3.18
CA LEU A 181 -26.71 -4.14 4.56
C LEU A 181 -28.20 -4.05 4.94
N ALA A 182 -28.90 -2.99 4.52
CA ALA A 182 -30.34 -2.83 4.74
C ALA A 182 -31.19 -3.85 3.96
N GLN A 183 -30.71 -4.30 2.79
CA GLN A 183 -31.35 -5.32 1.96
C GLN A 183 -31.19 -6.76 2.48
N GLY A 184 -30.46 -6.98 3.58
CA GLY A 184 -30.54 -8.24 4.34
C GLY A 184 -29.96 -9.47 3.66
N LYS A 185 -28.99 -9.32 2.76
CA LYS A 185 -28.24 -10.44 2.15
C LYS A 185 -26.89 -10.67 2.84
N GLY A 186 -26.91 -10.84 4.16
CA GLY A 186 -25.77 -11.24 5.02
C GLY A 186 -26.22 -12.27 6.08
N PRO A 187 -25.32 -13.03 6.72
CA PRO A 187 -25.66 -14.33 7.31
C PRO A 187 -26.49 -14.18 8.60
N GLY A 188 -27.74 -14.61 8.54
CA GLY A 188 -28.55 -14.97 9.71
C GLY A 188 -29.25 -13.83 10.46
N LYS A 189 -30.41 -14.14 11.03
CA LYS A 189 -31.33 -13.23 11.74
C LYS A 189 -30.80 -12.64 13.07
N SER A 190 -29.51 -12.80 13.38
CA SER A 190 -28.91 -12.38 14.65
C SER A 190 -27.69 -11.46 14.51
N TRP A 191 -27.53 -10.76 13.37
CA TRP A 191 -26.38 -9.85 13.17
C TRP A 191 -26.49 -8.57 14.04
N PRO A 192 -25.53 -8.28 14.94
CA PRO A 192 -25.59 -7.14 15.87
C PRO A 192 -25.56 -5.76 15.19
N GLY A 193 -25.13 -5.68 13.93
CA GLY A 193 -24.90 -4.44 13.18
C GLY A 193 -26.13 -3.55 12.96
N ARG A 194 -27.37 -4.08 13.06
CA ARG A 194 -28.59 -3.25 13.00
C ARG A 194 -28.67 -2.25 14.15
N ARG A 195 -28.14 -2.59 15.33
CA ARG A 195 -28.13 -1.68 16.49
C ARG A 195 -27.08 -0.57 16.33
N VAL A 196 -25.95 -0.86 15.70
CA VAL A 196 -24.82 0.08 15.59
C VAL A 196 -25.17 1.26 14.69
N ILE A 197 -25.83 1.02 13.55
CA ILE A 197 -26.23 2.09 12.61
C ILE A 197 -27.28 3.01 13.23
N LEU A 198 -28.28 2.45 13.91
CA LEU A 198 -29.30 3.24 14.63
C LEU A 198 -28.69 4.04 15.78
N HIS A 199 -27.68 3.49 16.47
CA HIS A 199 -27.00 4.19 17.56
C HIS A 199 -26.11 5.33 17.03
N ALA A 200 -25.41 5.12 15.92
CA ALA A 200 -24.61 6.15 15.27
C ALA A 200 -25.46 7.31 14.73
N ALA A 201 -26.61 7.00 14.10
CA ALA A 201 -27.56 8.03 13.64
C ALA A 201 -28.16 8.84 14.80
N ARG A 202 -28.43 8.21 15.94
CA ARG A 202 -28.91 8.91 17.13
C ARG A 202 -27.82 9.80 17.75
N LEU A 203 -26.57 9.33 17.77
CA LEU A 203 -25.42 10.12 18.22
C LEU A 203 -25.17 11.34 17.32
N THR A 204 -25.43 11.27 16.01
CA THR A 204 -25.34 12.46 15.16
C THR A 204 -26.34 13.56 15.50
N GLU A 205 -27.49 13.22 16.09
CA GLU A 205 -28.54 14.17 16.45
C GLU A 205 -28.37 14.71 17.87
N GLU A 206 -27.95 13.88 18.82
CA GLU A 206 -27.99 14.18 20.26
C GLU A 206 -26.61 14.54 20.87
N HIS A 207 -25.48 14.27 20.19
CA HIS A 207 -24.15 14.47 20.77
C HIS A 207 -23.84 15.97 20.93
N SER A 208 -23.25 16.40 22.05
CA SER A 208 -23.04 17.82 22.37
C SER A 208 -21.95 18.50 21.51
N ASP A 209 -20.90 17.75 21.12
CA ASP A 209 -19.79 18.25 20.30
C ASP A 209 -20.09 18.23 18.79
N SER A 210 -19.99 19.39 18.13
CA SER A 210 -20.30 19.58 16.71
C SER A 210 -19.29 18.94 15.74
N VAL A 211 -18.01 18.81 16.13
CA VAL A 211 -16.96 18.19 15.31
C VAL A 211 -17.14 16.68 15.30
N VAL A 212 -17.54 16.11 16.44
CA VAL A 212 -17.88 14.68 16.54
C VAL A 212 -19.12 14.38 15.70
N ARG A 213 -20.19 15.19 15.77
CA ARG A 213 -21.37 15.06 14.90
C ARG A 213 -20.98 15.11 13.42
N TYR A 214 -20.15 16.07 13.01
CA TYR A 214 -19.70 16.22 11.63
C TYR A 214 -18.88 15.03 11.13
N ARG A 215 -17.97 14.49 11.96
CA ARG A 215 -17.19 13.29 11.61
C ARG A 215 -18.07 12.04 11.50
N ILE A 216 -19.05 11.87 12.37
CA ILE A 216 -20.00 10.77 12.26
C ILE A 216 -20.92 10.96 11.03
N LEU A 217 -21.34 12.18 10.70
CA LEU A 217 -22.08 12.48 9.47
C LEU A 217 -21.28 12.20 8.20
N LEU A 218 -19.97 12.53 8.18
CA LEU A 218 -19.06 12.16 7.10
C LEU A 218 -18.92 10.64 6.96
N LEU A 219 -18.95 9.90 8.08
CA LEU A 219 -18.93 8.43 8.12
C LEU A 219 -20.29 7.78 7.79
N LEU A 220 -21.39 8.53 7.85
CA LEU A 220 -22.75 8.09 7.49
C LEU A 220 -23.16 8.53 6.07
N GLY A 221 -22.32 9.32 5.40
CA GLY A 221 -22.44 9.61 3.97
C GLY A 221 -23.43 10.72 3.59
N ASN A 222 -23.87 11.58 4.51
CA ASN A 222 -24.64 12.77 4.12
C ASN A 222 -23.72 13.95 3.81
N ARG A 223 -23.81 14.46 2.57
CA ARG A 223 -23.48 15.86 2.27
C ARG A 223 -24.74 16.70 2.42
#